data_AF-A0A7X8JFZ6-F1
#
_entry.id   AF-A0A7X8JFZ6-F1
#
_cell.length_a   1.000
_cell.length_b   1.000
_cell.length_c   1.000
_cell.angle_alpha   90.00
_cell.angle_beta   90.00
_cell.angle_gamma   90.00
#
_symmetry.space_group_name_H-M   'P 1'
#
loop_
_entity.id
_entity.type
_entity.pdbx_description
1 polymer ?
#
loop_
_entity_poly.entity_id
_entity_poly.type
_entity_poly.pdbx_seq_one_letter_code
_entity_poly.pdbx_strand_id
1 'polypeptide(L)'
;MEDNYKHPADEKKVRFRSSAVAGSKGKNIAWVLTITFMSFFISALLTAASSDILREADIFIAILVILLIISISILFDIVGTAVTAAEEAPFHAMASRKMYGARQAIKLIRNADKVSNFCNDVVGDICGIISGAAGAYIIFRVIGAKETVSLIELAVTGMITALTVGGKALGKNIALHSSNYIIYKVSVIIKFVIGKIWLFQRKRKVKNDKKK
;
A
#
# COMPACT_ATOMS: atom_id res chain seq x y z
N MET A 1 23.66 41.66 2.66
CA MET A 1 23.91 40.45 3.47
C MET A 1 24.35 39.39 2.49
N GLU A 2 25.65 39.26 2.30
CA GLU A 2 26.27 38.40 1.28
C GLU A 2 26.46 37.00 1.88
N ASP A 3 25.78 36.01 1.29
CA ASP A 3 25.90 34.61 1.68
C ASP A 3 27.29 34.06 1.29
N ASN A 4 28.13 33.87 2.30
CA ASN A 4 29.49 33.37 2.18
C ASN A 4 29.51 31.82 2.21
N TYR A 5 29.00 31.18 1.16
CA TYR A 5 29.21 29.74 0.98
C TYR A 5 30.65 29.50 0.52
N LYS A 6 31.49 29.02 1.45
CA LYS A 6 32.82 28.48 1.13
C LYS A 6 32.65 27.27 0.21
N HIS A 7 32.84 27.47 -1.10
CA HIS A 7 33.09 26.36 -2.00
C HIS A 7 34.38 25.65 -1.53
N PRO A 8 34.36 24.33 -1.26
CA PRO A 8 35.57 23.63 -0.87
C PRO A 8 36.57 23.69 -2.03
N ALA A 9 37.72 24.31 -1.79
CA ALA A 9 38.84 24.48 -2.73
C ALA A 9 39.61 23.17 -3.00
N ASP A 10 38.95 22.03 -2.83
CA ASP A 10 39.54 20.70 -2.99
C ASP A 10 38.53 19.87 -3.80
N GLU A 11 38.89 19.51 -5.04
CA GLU A 11 38.09 18.68 -5.96
C GLU A 11 37.90 17.22 -5.46
N LYS A 12 37.76 17.03 -4.15
CA LYS A 12 37.22 15.78 -3.61
C LYS A 12 35.74 15.76 -3.96
N LYS A 13 35.44 15.30 -5.18
CA LYS A 13 34.12 14.85 -5.61
C LYS A 13 33.49 14.15 -4.42
N VAL A 14 32.44 14.74 -3.86
CA VAL A 14 31.61 14.10 -2.85
C VAL A 14 31.07 12.84 -3.51
N ARG A 15 31.73 11.71 -3.26
CA ARG A 15 31.34 10.42 -3.84
C ARG A 15 30.10 9.99 -3.07
N PHE A 16 28.93 10.37 -3.58
CA PHE A 16 27.70 9.67 -3.22
C PHE A 16 27.95 8.20 -3.53
N ARG A 17 28.01 7.37 -2.48
CA ARG A 17 28.05 5.91 -2.65
C ARG A 17 26.77 5.56 -3.40
N SER A 18 26.90 5.26 -4.69
CA SER A 18 25.84 4.55 -5.40
C SER A 18 25.67 3.22 -4.69
N SER A 19 24.58 3.10 -3.93
CA SER A 19 24.13 1.83 -3.38
C SER A 19 23.79 0.94 -4.56
N ALA A 20 24.80 0.27 -5.11
CA ALA A 20 24.61 -0.80 -6.06
C ALA A 20 23.71 -1.83 -5.35
N VAL A 21 22.44 -1.87 -5.74
CA VAL A 21 21.50 -2.90 -5.35
C VAL A 21 22.10 -4.22 -5.82
N ALA A 22 22.83 -4.88 -4.93
CA ALA A 22 23.44 -6.17 -5.13
C ALA A 22 22.35 -7.24 -5.09
N GLY A 23 21.52 -7.26 -6.13
CA GLY A 23 20.53 -8.29 -6.40
C GLY A 23 20.69 -8.73 -7.85
N SER A 24 20.96 -10.02 -8.05
CA SER A 24 20.97 -10.73 -9.33
C SER A 24 20.07 -10.06 -10.39
N LYS A 25 20.67 -9.52 -11.46
CA LYS A 25 19.98 -8.79 -12.55
C LYS A 25 18.76 -9.54 -13.10
N GLY A 26 18.78 -10.89 -13.09
CA GLY A 26 17.67 -11.72 -13.56
C GLY A 26 16.48 -11.83 -12.57
N LYS A 27 16.72 -11.81 -11.26
CA LYS A 27 15.65 -11.91 -10.24
C LYS A 27 14.84 -10.61 -10.12
N ASN A 28 15.51 -9.47 -10.31
CA ASN A 28 14.85 -8.17 -10.27
C ASN A 28 13.97 -7.96 -11.51
N ILE A 29 14.44 -8.33 -12.71
CA ILE A 29 13.64 -8.26 -13.95
C ILE A 29 12.43 -9.19 -13.92
N ALA A 30 12.59 -10.44 -13.47
CA ALA A 30 11.46 -11.37 -13.37
C ALA A 30 10.41 -10.87 -12.36
N TRP A 31 10.84 -10.24 -11.27
CA TRP A 31 9.95 -9.67 -10.27
C TRP A 31 9.23 -8.41 -10.77
N VAL A 32 9.95 -7.51 -11.48
CA VAL A 32 9.34 -6.34 -12.14
C VAL A 32 8.31 -6.78 -13.18
N LEU A 33 8.65 -7.72 -14.06
CA LEU A 33 7.71 -8.28 -15.04
C LEU A 33 6.49 -8.92 -14.36
N THR A 34 6.71 -9.67 -13.27
CA THR A 34 5.62 -10.29 -12.51
C THR A 34 4.68 -9.22 -11.93
N ILE A 35 5.23 -8.14 -11.36
CA ILE A 35 4.43 -7.05 -10.81
C ILE A 35 3.66 -6.34 -11.91
N THR A 36 4.31 -5.95 -13.01
CA THR A 36 3.63 -5.27 -14.12
C THR A 36 2.48 -6.10 -14.67
N PHE A 37 2.71 -7.40 -14.91
CA PHE A 37 1.68 -8.29 -15.41
C PHE A 37 0.55 -8.50 -14.39
N MET A 38 0.90 -8.73 -13.13
CA MET A 38 -0.10 -8.95 -12.09
C MET A 38 -0.93 -7.68 -11.81
N SER A 39 -0.30 -6.50 -11.78
CA SER A 39 -0.99 -5.20 -11.67
C SER A 39 -1.91 -4.95 -12.86
N PHE A 40 -1.47 -5.24 -14.09
CA PHE A 40 -2.31 -5.10 -15.28
C PHE A 40 -3.56 -5.99 -15.20
N PHE A 41 -3.39 -7.28 -14.91
CA PHE A 41 -4.52 -8.21 -14.82
C PHE A 41 -5.46 -7.86 -13.67
N ILE A 42 -4.93 -7.48 -12.51
CA ILE A 42 -5.75 -7.07 -11.36
C ILE A 42 -6.52 -5.79 -11.68
N SER A 43 -5.88 -4.76 -12.23
CA SER A 43 -6.57 -3.53 -12.63
C SER A 43 -7.65 -3.82 -13.68
N ALA A 44 -7.36 -4.64 -14.70
CA ALA A 44 -8.34 -4.99 -15.73
C ALA A 44 -9.56 -5.73 -15.14
N LEU A 45 -9.34 -6.76 -14.31
CA LEU A 45 -10.42 -7.50 -13.64
C LEU A 45 -11.23 -6.61 -12.72
N LEU A 46 -10.57 -5.73 -11.98
CA LEU A 46 -11.20 -4.90 -10.96
C LEU A 46 -11.96 -3.73 -11.58
N THR A 47 -11.45 -3.13 -12.66
CA THR A 47 -12.20 -2.16 -13.46
C THR A 47 -13.45 -2.79 -14.05
N ALA A 48 -13.35 -4.01 -14.60
CA ALA A 48 -14.50 -4.74 -15.13
C ALA A 48 -15.53 -5.09 -14.03
N ALA A 49 -15.08 -5.47 -12.83
CA ALA A 49 -15.98 -5.76 -11.71
C ALA A 49 -16.61 -4.48 -11.10
N SER A 50 -15.87 -3.36 -11.11
CA SER A 50 -16.34 -2.11 -10.50
C SER A 50 -17.41 -1.42 -11.34
N SER A 51 -17.36 -1.52 -12.67
CA SER A 51 -18.36 -0.90 -13.55
C SER A 51 -19.79 -1.40 -13.29
N ASP A 52 -19.95 -2.67 -12.92
CA ASP A 52 -21.26 -3.26 -12.64
C ASP A 52 -21.77 -2.86 -11.25
N ILE A 53 -20.90 -2.84 -10.24
CA ILE A 53 -21.26 -2.48 -8.85
C ILE A 53 -21.59 -0.99 -8.71
N LEU A 54 -20.85 -0.12 -9.41
CA LEU A 54 -21.06 1.33 -9.36
C LEU A 54 -22.37 1.75 -10.03
N ARG A 55 -22.88 0.97 -10.99
CA ARG A 55 -24.08 1.30 -11.78
C ARG A 55 -25.37 1.31 -10.94
N GLU A 56 -25.42 0.54 -9.87
CA GLU A 56 -26.57 0.44 -8.96
C GLU A 56 -26.42 1.29 -7.68
N ALA A 57 -25.22 1.80 -7.40
CA ALA A 57 -24.95 2.52 -6.15
C ALA A 57 -25.55 3.93 -6.15
N ASP A 58 -26.19 4.34 -5.05
CA ASP A 58 -26.62 5.72 -4.87
C ASP A 58 -25.41 6.67 -4.76
N ILE A 59 -25.58 7.96 -5.08
CA ILE A 59 -24.52 8.97 -5.03
C ILE A 59 -23.90 9.04 -3.63
N PHE A 60 -24.74 8.96 -2.58
CA PHE A 60 -24.26 8.99 -1.20
C PHE A 60 -23.40 7.77 -0.86
N ILE A 61 -23.80 6.59 -1.34
CA ILE A 61 -23.08 5.34 -1.14
C ILE A 61 -21.74 5.38 -1.90
N ALA A 62 -21.72 5.93 -3.12
CA ALA A 62 -20.51 6.04 -3.92
C ALA A 62 -19.43 6.92 -3.26
N ILE A 63 -19.82 8.06 -2.67
CA ILE A 63 -18.89 8.93 -1.91
C ILE A 63 -18.31 8.18 -0.71
N LEU A 64 -19.15 7.44 0.03
CA LEU A 64 -18.71 6.64 1.18
C LEU A 64 -17.72 5.56 0.77
N VAL A 65 -17.99 4.86 -0.35
CA VAL A 65 -17.09 3.85 -0.91
C VAL A 65 -15.74 4.45 -1.32
N ILE A 66 -15.73 5.62 -1.97
CA ILE A 66 -14.49 6.33 -2.32
C ILE A 66 -13.68 6.65 -1.07
N LEU A 67 -14.33 7.18 -0.02
CA LEU A 67 -13.65 7.52 1.23
C LEU A 67 -13.04 6.28 1.90
N LEU A 68 -13.76 5.14 1.87
CA LEU A 68 -13.23 3.86 2.33
C LEU A 68 -12.02 3.39 1.51
N ILE A 69 -12.08 3.48 0.18
CA ILE A 69 -10.96 3.08 -0.69
C ILE A 69 -9.72 3.94 -0.42
N ILE A 70 -9.88 5.26 -0.29
CA ILE A 70 -8.78 6.18 0.05
C ILE A 70 -8.20 5.83 1.43
N SER A 71 -9.07 5.57 2.42
CA SER A 71 -8.64 5.19 3.77
C SER A 71 -7.82 3.90 3.75
N ILE A 72 -8.26 2.90 2.99
CA ILE A 72 -7.54 1.64 2.79
C ILE A 72 -6.17 1.90 2.14
N SER A 73 -6.13 2.72 1.08
CA SER A 73 -4.87 3.08 0.40
C SER A 73 -3.85 3.71 1.36
N ILE A 74 -4.30 4.64 2.21
CA ILE A 74 -3.44 5.30 3.21
C ILE A 74 -2.97 4.29 4.26
N LEU A 75 -3.84 3.40 4.74
CA LEU A 75 -3.46 2.37 5.71
C LEU A 75 -2.39 1.43 5.14
N PHE A 76 -2.52 1.00 3.88
CA PHE A 76 -1.49 0.17 3.24
C PHE A 76 -0.18 0.92 3.02
N ASP A 77 -0.22 2.21 2.65
CA ASP A 77 0.97 3.07 2.51
C ASP A 77 1.72 3.24 3.86
N ILE A 78 0.98 3.41 4.96
CA ILE A 78 1.54 3.44 6.32
C ILE A 78 2.25 2.13 6.63
N VAL A 79 1.65 0.98 6.29
CA VAL A 79 2.27 -0.33 6.51
C VAL A 79 3.54 -0.49 5.66
N GLY A 80 3.49 -0.18 4.37
CA GLY A 80 4.64 -0.29 3.48
C GLY A 80 5.81 0.59 3.91
N THR A 81 5.51 1.82 4.33
CA THR A 81 6.50 2.77 4.86
C THR A 81 7.04 2.34 6.24
N ALA A 82 6.17 1.82 7.12
CA ALA A 82 6.58 1.31 8.43
C ALA A 82 7.48 0.08 8.30
N VAL A 83 7.24 -0.79 7.31
CA VAL A 83 8.06 -2.00 7.09
C VAL A 83 9.49 -1.61 6.70
N THR A 84 9.64 -0.56 5.89
CA THR A 84 10.96 -0.04 5.48
C THR A 84 11.67 0.73 6.58
N ALA A 85 10.93 1.33 7.51
CA ALA A 85 11.47 2.13 8.60
C ALA A 85 11.67 1.35 9.93
N ALA A 86 11.23 0.10 10.00
CA ALA A 86 11.34 -0.73 11.20
C ALA A 86 12.72 -1.40 11.30
N GLU A 87 13.24 -1.48 12.52
CA GLU A 87 14.53 -2.13 12.80
C GLU A 87 14.33 -3.56 13.30
N GLU A 88 15.19 -4.50 12.89
CA GLU A 88 15.07 -5.91 13.30
C GLU A 88 15.44 -6.15 14.77
N ALA A 89 16.35 -5.35 15.34
CA ALA A 89 16.89 -5.50 16.70
C ALA A 89 15.81 -5.62 17.81
N PRO A 90 14.82 -4.71 17.92
CA PRO A 90 13.76 -4.84 18.91
C PRO A 90 12.92 -6.12 18.72
N PHE A 91 12.73 -6.59 17.48
CA PHE A 91 11.95 -7.81 17.22
C PHE A 91 12.71 -9.09 17.57
N HIS A 92 14.04 -9.10 17.48
CA HIS A 92 14.85 -10.23 17.96
C HIS A 92 14.73 -10.39 19.48
N ALA A 93 14.76 -9.29 20.23
CA ALA A 93 14.52 -9.30 21.68
C ALA A 93 13.08 -9.74 22.03
N MET A 94 12.09 -9.33 21.25
CA MET A 94 10.71 -9.82 21.43
C MET A 94 10.57 -11.31 21.10
N ALA A 95 11.31 -11.81 20.10
CA ALA A 95 11.29 -13.21 19.69
C ALA A 95 11.95 -14.13 20.72
N SER A 96 13.01 -13.69 21.40
CA SER A 96 13.63 -14.45 22.50
C SER A 96 12.66 -14.59 23.69
N ARG A 97 11.86 -13.55 23.96
CA ARG A 97 10.75 -13.57 24.93
C ARG A 97 9.49 -14.31 24.44
N LYS A 98 9.55 -14.99 23.28
CA LYS A 98 8.44 -15.74 22.67
C LYS A 98 7.17 -14.91 22.46
N MET A 99 7.29 -13.60 22.22
CA MET A 99 6.13 -12.75 21.96
C MET A 99 5.38 -13.15 20.69
N TYR A 100 4.05 -13.04 20.74
CA TYR A 100 3.19 -13.38 19.62
C TYR A 100 3.43 -12.40 18.45
N GLY A 101 3.58 -12.91 17.22
CA GLY A 101 3.82 -12.09 16.04
C GLY A 101 5.29 -11.71 15.78
N ALA A 102 6.19 -11.82 16.76
CA ALA A 102 7.58 -11.36 16.63
C ALA A 102 8.35 -12.01 15.47
N ARG A 103 8.23 -13.34 15.28
CA ARG A 103 8.86 -14.04 14.13
C ARG A 103 8.30 -13.58 12.77
N GLN A 104 7.02 -13.18 12.73
CA GLN A 104 6.38 -12.72 11.51
C GLN A 104 6.84 -11.30 11.16
N ALA A 105 7.02 -10.44 12.17
CA ALA A 105 7.60 -9.10 12.02
C ALA A 105 8.99 -9.16 11.39
N ILE A 106 9.88 -10.01 11.92
CA ILE A 106 11.24 -10.20 11.36
C ILE A 106 11.16 -10.63 9.89
N LYS A 107 10.22 -11.52 9.54
CA LYS A 107 10.05 -11.98 8.15
C LYS A 107 9.54 -10.87 7.21
N LEU A 108 8.70 -9.96 7.72
CA LEU A 108 8.22 -8.80 6.96
C LEU A 108 9.35 -7.80 6.71
N ILE A 109 10.11 -7.46 7.76
CA ILE A 109 11.25 -6.52 7.66
C ILE A 109 12.32 -7.06 6.72
N ARG A 110 12.64 -8.36 6.80
CA ARG A 110 13.62 -8.97 5.90
C ARG A 110 13.20 -8.98 4.43
N ASN A 111 11.89 -8.88 4.15
CA ASN A 111 11.34 -8.76 2.80
C ASN A 111 10.79 -7.35 2.54
N ALA A 112 11.29 -6.34 3.25
CA ALA A 112 10.73 -5.00 3.26
C ALA A 112 10.54 -4.41 1.86
N ASP A 113 11.55 -4.51 1.00
CA ASP A 113 11.50 -3.97 -0.36
C ASP A 113 10.29 -4.49 -1.15
N LYS A 114 10.01 -5.80 -1.04
CA LYS A 114 8.89 -6.41 -1.76
C LYS A 114 7.54 -6.03 -1.18
N VAL A 115 7.45 -5.99 0.15
CA VAL A 115 6.20 -5.67 0.85
C VAL A 115 5.85 -4.20 0.66
N SER A 116 6.85 -3.32 0.75
CA SER A 116 6.70 -1.87 0.58
C SER A 116 6.26 -1.53 -0.84
N ASN A 117 6.92 -2.06 -1.86
CA ASN A 117 6.53 -1.83 -3.26
C ASN A 117 5.13 -2.40 -3.57
N PHE A 118 4.74 -3.51 -2.94
CA PHE A 118 3.38 -4.04 -3.11
C PHE A 118 2.34 -3.15 -2.43
N CYS A 119 2.55 -2.78 -1.18
CA CYS A 119 1.60 -1.97 -0.41
C CYS A 119 1.52 -0.52 -0.91
N ASN A 120 2.64 0.08 -1.29
CA ASN A 120 2.70 1.48 -1.71
C ASN A 120 2.30 1.64 -3.17
N ASP A 121 2.88 0.82 -4.07
CA ASP A 121 2.71 1.02 -5.51
C ASP A 121 1.53 0.21 -6.02
N VAL A 122 1.53 -1.11 -5.86
CA VAL A 122 0.45 -1.96 -6.41
C VAL A 122 -0.90 -1.62 -5.81
N VAL A 123 -1.02 -1.67 -4.48
CA VAL A 123 -2.28 -1.37 -3.79
C VAL A 123 -2.62 0.11 -3.92
N GLY A 124 -1.63 1.00 -3.86
CA GLY A 124 -1.83 2.43 -4.02
C GLY A 124 -2.40 2.81 -5.39
N ASP A 125 -1.80 2.30 -6.46
CA ASP A 125 -2.22 2.57 -7.84
C ASP A 125 -3.60 1.99 -8.13
N ILE A 126 -3.86 0.76 -7.69
CA ILE A 126 -5.17 0.13 -7.84
C ILE A 126 -6.25 0.95 -7.12
N CYS A 127 -6.03 1.31 -5.85
CA CYS A 127 -6.99 2.14 -5.11
C CYS A 127 -7.18 3.51 -5.76
N GLY A 128 -6.09 4.12 -6.26
CA GLY A 128 -6.14 5.37 -7.00
C GLY A 128 -7.01 5.28 -8.24
N ILE A 129 -6.78 4.28 -9.09
CA ILE A 129 -7.55 4.05 -10.32
C ILE A 129 -9.04 3.82 -10.02
N ILE A 130 -9.37 2.96 -9.05
CA ILE A 130 -10.78 2.69 -8.70
C ILE A 130 -11.44 3.95 -8.13
N SER A 131 -10.76 4.67 -7.23
CA SER A 131 -11.30 5.89 -6.62
C SER A 131 -11.54 6.98 -7.67
N GLY A 132 -10.64 7.11 -8.64
CA GLY A 132 -10.79 8.02 -9.78
C GLY A 132 -11.95 7.63 -10.70
N ALA A 133 -12.07 6.34 -11.06
CA ALA A 133 -13.17 5.83 -11.85
C ALA A 133 -14.53 6.01 -11.16
N ALA A 134 -14.60 5.74 -9.85
CA ALA A 134 -15.78 5.97 -9.04
C ALA A 134 -16.11 7.48 -8.95
N GLY A 135 -15.11 8.34 -8.80
CA GLY A 135 -15.27 9.79 -8.83
C GLY A 135 -15.83 10.29 -10.16
N ALA A 136 -15.27 9.82 -11.29
CA ALA A 136 -15.75 10.13 -12.62
C ALA A 136 -17.21 9.66 -12.83
N TYR A 137 -17.58 8.49 -12.31
CA TYR A 137 -18.96 8.00 -12.34
C TYR A 137 -19.93 8.93 -11.59
N ILE A 138 -19.53 9.42 -10.41
CA ILE A 138 -20.35 10.39 -9.64
C ILE A 138 -20.52 11.69 -10.44
N ILE A 139 -19.43 12.22 -10.99
CA ILE A 139 -19.43 13.44 -11.81
C ILE A 139 -20.40 13.28 -13.00
N PHE A 140 -20.31 12.16 -13.72
CA PHE A 140 -21.19 11.86 -14.84
C PHE A 140 -22.67 11.81 -14.44
N ARG A 141 -22.99 11.23 -13.28
CA ARG A 141 -24.37 11.12 -12.79
C ARG A 141 -24.94 12.46 -12.30
N VAL A 142 -24.11 13.35 -11.77
CA VAL A 142 -24.53 14.67 -11.26
C VAL A 142 -24.68 15.70 -12.38
N ILE A 143 -23.77 15.72 -13.34
CA ILE A 143 -23.73 16.77 -14.38
C ILE A 143 -24.42 16.32 -15.69
N GLY A 144 -24.48 15.02 -15.96
CA GLY A 144 -24.89 14.47 -17.24
C GLY A 144 -23.85 14.71 -18.34
N ALA A 145 -24.21 14.42 -19.60
CA ALA A 145 -23.34 14.59 -20.76
C ALA A 145 -23.23 16.06 -21.23
N LYS A 146 -22.88 16.99 -20.33
CA LYS A 146 -22.54 18.37 -20.72
C LYS A 146 -21.07 18.42 -21.13
N GLU A 147 -20.76 19.03 -22.27
CA GLU A 147 -19.40 19.09 -22.82
C GLU A 147 -18.45 20.04 -22.08
N THR A 148 -18.94 20.82 -21.11
CA THR A 148 -18.11 21.76 -20.35
C THR A 148 -17.59 21.12 -19.06
N VAL A 149 -16.27 21.22 -18.84
CA VAL A 149 -15.62 20.87 -17.56
C VAL A 149 -16.29 21.70 -16.46
N SER A 150 -17.02 21.02 -15.59
CA SER A 150 -17.78 21.69 -14.53
C SER A 150 -16.86 22.03 -13.36
N LEU A 151 -17.11 23.15 -12.69
CA LEU A 151 -16.49 23.46 -11.39
C LEU A 151 -16.66 22.32 -10.38
N ILE A 152 -17.74 21.54 -10.51
CA ILE A 152 -18.02 20.36 -9.68
C ILE A 152 -17.04 19.21 -9.96
N GLU A 153 -16.68 18.98 -11.23
CA GLU A 153 -15.70 17.95 -11.61
C GLU A 153 -14.32 18.27 -11.01
N LEU A 154 -13.89 19.51 -11.16
CA LEU A 154 -12.61 19.98 -10.60
C LEU A 154 -12.62 19.93 -9.07
N ALA A 155 -13.73 20.30 -8.43
CA ALA A 155 -13.87 20.22 -6.98
C ALA A 155 -13.80 18.77 -6.48
N VAL A 156 -14.51 17.83 -7.13
CA VAL A 156 -14.54 16.41 -6.73
C VAL A 156 -13.19 15.75 -6.94
N THR A 157 -12.60 15.87 -8.14
CA THR A 157 -11.28 15.28 -8.44
C THR A 157 -10.17 15.91 -7.60
N GLY A 158 -10.22 17.23 -7.41
CA GLY A 158 -9.30 17.98 -6.55
C GLY A 158 -9.40 17.53 -5.10
N MET A 159 -10.61 17.34 -4.57
CA MET A 159 -10.82 16.87 -3.19
C MET A 159 -10.31 15.43 -3.00
N ILE A 160 -10.59 14.52 -3.95
CA ILE A 160 -10.07 13.15 -3.93
C ILE A 160 -8.54 13.16 -3.93
N THR A 161 -7.93 13.96 -4.80
CA THR A 161 -6.47 14.05 -4.92
C THR A 161 -5.84 14.65 -3.66
N ALA A 162 -6.40 15.75 -3.14
CA ALA A 162 -5.92 16.40 -1.92
C ALA A 162 -6.01 15.48 -0.70
N LEU A 163 -7.13 14.76 -0.54
CA LEU A 163 -7.30 13.78 0.55
C LEU A 163 -6.34 12.61 0.41
N THR A 164 -6.12 12.10 -0.80
CA THR A 164 -5.23 10.97 -1.04
C THR A 164 -3.77 11.34 -0.78
N VAL A 165 -3.29 12.44 -1.36
CA VAL A 165 -1.90 12.88 -1.22
C VAL A 165 -1.63 13.40 0.20
N GLY A 166 -2.52 14.23 0.74
CA GLY A 166 -2.41 14.75 2.10
C GLY A 166 -2.50 13.63 3.15
N GLY A 167 -3.43 12.69 2.98
CA GLY A 167 -3.58 11.54 3.86
C GLY A 167 -2.35 10.63 3.86
N LYS A 168 -1.74 10.36 2.70
CA LYS A 168 -0.48 9.62 2.61
C LYS A 168 0.67 10.37 3.29
N ALA A 169 0.78 11.69 3.10
CA ALA A 169 1.82 12.49 3.74
C ALA A 169 1.73 12.44 5.28
N LEU A 170 0.52 12.60 5.83
CA LEU A 170 0.27 12.46 7.27
C LEU A 170 0.57 11.04 7.77
N GLY A 171 0.11 10.03 7.02
CA GLY A 171 0.36 8.62 7.33
C GLY A 171 1.84 8.28 7.42
N LYS A 172 2.65 8.78 6.48
CA LYS A 172 4.11 8.55 6.48
C LYS A 172 4.79 9.11 7.72
N ASN A 173 4.37 10.28 8.19
CA ASN A 173 4.92 10.85 9.43
C ASN A 173 4.66 9.92 10.63
N ILE A 174 3.43 9.41 10.75
CA ILE A 174 3.05 8.44 11.79
C ILE A 174 3.83 7.12 11.63
N ALA A 175 4.01 6.66 10.38
CA ALA A 175 4.74 5.44 10.06
C ALA A 175 6.20 5.50 10.50
N LEU A 176 6.85 6.66 10.32
CA LEU A 176 8.25 6.86 10.72
C LEU A 176 8.41 6.96 12.24
N HIS A 177 7.52 7.68 12.93
CA HIS A 177 7.62 7.85 14.39
C HIS A 177 7.27 6.58 15.16
N SER A 178 6.45 5.69 14.60
CA SER A 178 5.94 4.49 15.29
C SER A 178 6.05 3.22 14.46
N SER A 179 7.10 3.11 13.63
CA SER A 179 7.34 1.99 12.72
C SER A 179 7.28 0.64 13.43
N ASN A 180 8.07 0.45 14.49
CA ASN A 180 8.15 -0.80 15.23
C ASN A 180 6.80 -1.22 15.85
N TYR A 181 6.00 -0.26 16.35
CA TYR A 181 4.69 -0.55 16.92
C TYR A 181 3.67 -0.96 15.86
N ILE A 182 3.66 -0.27 14.72
CA ILE A 182 2.79 -0.58 13.58
C ILE A 182 3.12 -1.99 13.06
N ILE A 183 4.40 -2.30 12.85
CA ILE A 183 4.84 -3.61 12.38
C ILE A 183 4.50 -4.71 13.38
N TYR A 184 4.64 -4.46 14.68
CA TYR A 184 4.20 -5.41 15.69
C TYR A 184 2.70 -5.71 15.56
N LYS A 185 1.84 -4.68 15.50
CA LYS A 185 0.38 -4.86 15.34
C LYS A 185 0.02 -5.61 14.06
N VAL A 186 0.58 -5.21 12.93
CA VAL A 186 0.37 -5.86 11.63
C VAL A 186 0.78 -7.33 11.71
N SER A 187 1.91 -7.63 12.34
CA SER A 187 2.41 -8.99 12.50
C SER A 187 1.53 -9.86 13.39
N VAL A 188 0.93 -9.27 14.44
CA VAL A 188 -0.05 -9.94 15.29
C VAL A 188 -1.32 -10.27 14.50
N ILE A 189 -1.85 -9.30 13.74
CA ILE A 189 -3.04 -9.50 12.89
C ILE A 189 -2.79 -10.59 11.85
N ILE A 190 -1.66 -10.52 11.14
CA ILE A 190 -1.27 -11.53 10.14
C ILE A 190 -1.16 -12.91 10.78
N LYS A 191 -0.52 -13.03 11.94
CA LYS A 191 -0.38 -14.32 12.64
C LYS A 191 -1.74 -14.85 13.11
N PHE A 192 -2.65 -13.98 13.55
CA PHE A 192 -4.01 -14.34 13.93
C PHE A 192 -4.81 -14.85 12.72
N VAL A 193 -4.76 -14.14 11.59
CA VAL A 193 -5.44 -14.51 10.34
C VAL A 193 -4.90 -15.84 9.81
N ILE A 194 -3.57 -16.01 9.77
CA ILE A 194 -2.92 -17.28 9.39
C ILE A 194 -3.32 -18.41 10.34
N GLY A 195 -3.34 -18.17 11.65
CA GLY A 195 -3.78 -19.15 12.64
C GLY A 195 -5.21 -19.61 12.41
N LYS A 196 -6.12 -18.67 12.11
CA LYS A 196 -7.53 -18.96 11.82
C LYS A 196 -7.70 -19.72 10.51
N ILE A 197 -6.97 -19.33 9.46
CA ILE A 197 -6.96 -20.02 8.16
C ILE A 197 -6.39 -21.44 8.28
N TRP A 198 -5.31 -21.63 9.04
CA TRP A 198 -4.73 -22.96 9.26
C TRP A 198 -5.68 -23.86 10.04
N LEU A 199 -6.36 -23.35 11.07
CA LEU A 199 -7.40 -24.08 11.80
C LEU A 199 -8.58 -24.45 10.88
N PHE A 200 -8.96 -23.55 9.96
CA PHE A 200 -10.01 -23.82 8.97
C PHE A 200 -9.59 -24.92 7.99
N GLN A 201 -8.36 -24.88 7.48
CA GLN A 201 -7.82 -25.93 6.60
C GLN A 201 -7.66 -27.28 7.32
N ARG A 202 -7.25 -27.27 8.60
CA ARG A 202 -7.17 -28.49 9.42
C ARG A 202 -8.54 -29.10 9.64
N LYS A 203 -9.58 -28.30 9.91
CA LYS A 203 -10.98 -28.77 9.97
C LYS A 203 -11.44 -29.39 8.65
N ARG A 204 -11.03 -28.85 7.50
CA ARG A 204 -11.33 -29.45 6.18
C ARG A 204 -10.61 -30.78 5.95
N LYS A 205 -9.34 -30.92 6.32
CA LYS A 205 -8.59 -32.19 6.20
C LYS A 205 -9.17 -33.30 7.07
N VAL A 206 -9.50 -33.02 8.35
CA VAL A 206 -10.09 -34.01 9.26
C VAL A 206 -11.48 -34.48 8.80
N LYS A 207 -12.24 -33.62 8.10
CA LYS A 207 -13.54 -34.00 7.53
C LYS A 207 -13.42 -34.88 6.27
N ASN A 208 -12.30 -34.80 5.55
CA ASN A 208 -12.03 -35.65 4.39
C ASN A 208 -11.49 -37.04 4.77
N ASP A 209 -10.73 -37.15 5.87
CA ASP A 209 -10.26 -38.45 6.41
C ASP A 209 -11.38 -39.28 7.06
N LYS A 210 -12.48 -38.65 7.51
CA LYS A 210 -13.67 -39.36 8.02
C LYS A 210 -14.64 -39.82 6.92
N LYS A 211 -14.32 -39.58 5.64
CA LYS A 211 -15.13 -39.95 4.47
C LYS A 211 -14.45 -40.99 3.57
N LYS A 212 -13.25 -41.47 3.94
CA LYS A 212 -12.63 -42.68 3.41
C LYS A 212 -12.80 -43.80 4.42
#